data_AF-A0A2K8DP59-F1
#
_entry.id   AF-A0A2K8DP59-F1
#
_cell.length_a   1.000
_cell.length_b   1.000
_cell.length_c   1.000
_cell.angle_alpha   90.00
_cell.angle_beta   90.00
_cell.angle_gamma   90.00
#
_symmetry.space_group_name_H-M   'P 1'
#
loop_
_entity.id
_entity.type
_entity.pdbx_description
1 polymer ?
#
loop_
_entity_poly.entity_id
_entity_poly.type
_entity_poly.pdbx_seq_one_letter_code
_entity_poly.pdbx_strand_id
1 'polypeptide(L)'
;FPFSFDKMLRSSLRRAIVRLPSAMLGSAGPPAAKLAAIQCGSRCFSAAAGGKIKVANKVVEMDGDEMTRILWAWIKDKLIFPYVDLPIAYYDLGIEERDRTNDKVTIECAEAIQEHNVGIKCATITPDQARVEEFKLKEMWKSPNGTIRNMLDGTVFRAPIIISNVPRLVPGWKKPIIIGRHAHADQYKNKSLVIEEPGTFEICFTPKGSTERKCRTVFDFNGRGVALGMYNTEKSIRGFAYACFQYALAQGMPLYMSTKNTILKKYDGMFKDVFNEIYEKEFKQQFEKAGLWYEHRLIDDMVHTHTHTHMLIHG
;
A
#
# COMPACT_ATOMS: atom_id res chain seq x y z
N PHE A 1 31.37 0.57 16.62
CA PHE A 1 32.04 1.02 15.37
C PHE A 1 30.98 1.51 14.38
N PRO A 2 30.65 2.81 14.32
CA PRO A 2 29.64 3.29 13.40
C PRO A 2 30.26 3.50 12.02
N PHE A 3 29.73 2.78 11.02
CA PHE A 3 30.06 2.98 9.62
C PHE A 3 29.31 4.21 9.11
N SER A 4 30.04 5.29 8.85
CA SER A 4 29.52 6.52 8.26
C SER A 4 29.32 6.36 6.74
N PHE A 5 28.10 6.71 6.29
CA PHE A 5 27.61 6.75 4.90
C PHE A 5 28.45 7.64 3.97
N ASP A 6 29.34 8.46 4.51
CA ASP A 6 30.11 9.49 3.81
C ASP A 6 31.30 8.94 3.00
N LYS A 7 31.72 7.69 3.26
CA LYS A 7 32.84 7.04 2.54
C LYS A 7 32.45 6.46 1.17
N MET A 8 31.17 6.26 0.89
CA MET A 8 30.73 5.65 -0.38
C MET A 8 30.67 6.66 -1.54
N LEU A 9 30.42 7.95 -1.23
CA LEU A 9 30.32 9.02 -2.23
C LEU A 9 31.68 9.53 -2.74
N ARG A 10 32.78 9.22 -2.06
CA ARG A 10 34.13 9.68 -2.44
C ARG A 10 34.89 8.71 -3.35
N SER A 11 34.42 7.47 -3.52
CA SER A 11 35.13 6.44 -4.32
C SER A 11 34.72 6.42 -5.80
N SER A 12 33.56 6.95 -6.16
CA SER A 12 33.03 6.95 -7.53
C SER A 12 33.53 8.12 -8.40
N LEU A 13 34.14 9.15 -7.82
CA LEU A 13 34.59 10.36 -8.52
C LEU A 13 36.10 10.39 -8.88
N ARG A 14 36.86 9.31 -8.65
CA ARG A 14 38.32 9.27 -8.90
C ARG A 14 38.80 8.34 -10.03
N ARG A 15 37.89 7.79 -10.86
CA ARG A 15 38.26 6.81 -11.91
C ARG A 15 38.01 7.26 -13.37
N ALA A 16 38.10 8.56 -13.64
CA ALA A 16 38.04 9.06 -15.01
C ALA A 16 39.06 10.16 -15.27
N ILE A 17 40.36 9.86 -15.12
CA ILE A 17 41.43 10.74 -15.62
C ILE A 17 42.57 9.86 -16.19
N VAL A 18 43.04 10.23 -17.40
CA VAL A 18 44.23 9.75 -18.15
C VAL A 18 43.95 8.51 -19.02
N ARG A 19 44.04 8.53 -20.36
CA ARG A 19 45.23 8.87 -21.19
C ARG A 19 44.84 9.05 -22.68
N LEU A 20 45.27 10.11 -23.34
CA LEU A 20 45.41 10.17 -24.81
C LEU A 20 46.76 10.89 -25.13
N PRO A 21 47.52 10.46 -26.16
CA PRO A 21 48.89 10.92 -26.39
C PRO A 21 48.96 12.24 -27.15
N SER A 22 49.94 13.08 -26.81
CA SER A 22 50.34 14.26 -27.58
C SER A 22 51.31 13.88 -28.70
N ALA A 23 51.01 14.30 -29.93
CA ALA A 23 52.04 14.61 -30.93
C ALA A 23 51.49 15.56 -32.01
N MET A 24 52.36 16.50 -32.40
CA MET A 24 52.34 17.38 -33.59
C MET A 24 51.55 18.70 -33.48
N LEU A 25 52.31 19.75 -33.15
CA LEU A 25 52.03 21.14 -33.50
C LEU A 25 52.07 21.31 -35.03
N GLY A 26 51.06 21.98 -35.58
CA GLY A 26 51.03 22.47 -36.95
C GLY A 26 50.04 23.62 -37.06
N SER A 27 50.55 24.82 -37.35
CA SER A 27 49.86 26.10 -37.42
C SER A 27 48.97 26.25 -38.65
N ALA A 28 47.68 26.60 -38.46
CA ALA A 28 46.87 27.42 -39.36
C ALA A 28 45.51 27.71 -38.69
N GLY A 29 45.15 28.99 -38.47
CA GLY A 29 43.75 29.40 -38.19
C GLY A 29 42.89 29.24 -39.46
N PRO A 30 41.54 29.12 -39.39
CA PRO A 30 40.60 30.18 -38.95
C PRO A 30 39.27 29.59 -38.37
N PRO A 31 38.07 30.22 -38.38
CA PRO A 31 37.65 31.63 -38.22
C PRO A 31 36.78 31.85 -36.95
N ALA A 32 36.49 33.12 -36.64
CA ALA A 32 35.61 33.52 -35.52
C ALA A 32 34.17 33.00 -35.66
N ALA A 33 33.74 32.13 -34.76
CA ALA A 33 32.34 31.74 -34.61
C ALA A 33 31.63 32.71 -33.67
N LYS A 34 30.56 33.34 -34.17
CA LYS A 34 29.66 34.26 -33.46
C LYS A 34 29.10 33.58 -32.20
N LEU A 35 29.24 34.22 -31.04
CA LEU A 35 28.42 33.90 -29.86
C LEU A 35 26.97 34.23 -30.19
N ALA A 36 26.16 33.22 -30.48
CA ALA A 36 24.72 33.34 -30.40
C ALA A 36 24.33 33.25 -28.93
N ALA A 37 23.86 34.36 -28.36
CA ALA A 37 23.22 34.37 -27.06
C ALA A 37 22.01 33.43 -27.12
N ILE A 38 22.09 32.32 -26.40
CA ILE A 38 20.92 31.47 -26.15
C ILE A 38 20.05 32.26 -25.18
N GLN A 39 19.08 33.00 -25.73
CA GLN A 39 17.93 33.47 -24.95
C GLN A 39 17.28 32.24 -24.35
N CYS A 40 17.44 32.08 -23.03
CA CYS A 40 16.63 31.18 -22.24
C CYS A 40 15.19 31.71 -22.32
N GLY A 41 14.44 31.24 -23.31
CA GLY A 41 13.03 31.53 -23.42
C GLY A 41 12.34 30.89 -22.22
N SER A 42 11.94 31.70 -21.25
CA SER A 42 10.88 31.35 -20.32
C SER A 42 9.65 30.98 -21.14
N ARG A 43 9.47 29.69 -21.41
CA ARG A 43 8.18 29.18 -21.84
C ARG A 43 7.25 29.29 -20.62
N CYS A 44 6.66 30.47 -20.45
CA CYS A 44 5.38 30.56 -19.78
C CYS A 44 4.47 29.57 -20.51
N PHE A 45 4.10 28.49 -19.83
CA PHE A 45 2.92 27.73 -20.21
C PHE A 45 1.76 28.71 -20.09
N SER A 46 1.46 29.42 -21.18
CA SER A 46 0.16 30.07 -21.34
C SER A 46 -0.84 28.96 -21.16
N ALA A 47 -1.61 29.02 -20.07
CA ALA A 47 -2.78 28.17 -19.88
C ALA A 47 -3.57 28.23 -21.19
N ALA A 48 -3.66 27.10 -21.87
CA ALA A 48 -4.39 27.01 -23.13
C ALA A 48 -5.81 27.53 -22.90
N ALA A 49 -6.38 28.17 -23.92
CA ALA A 49 -7.69 28.81 -23.91
C ALA A 49 -8.91 27.85 -23.77
N GLY A 50 -8.74 26.70 -23.10
CA GLY A 50 -9.80 25.80 -22.67
C GLY A 50 -9.89 25.85 -21.14
N GLY A 51 -11.08 26.14 -20.60
CA GLY A 51 -11.29 26.23 -19.14
C GLY A 51 -10.90 24.94 -18.39
N LYS A 52 -10.76 25.04 -17.06
CA LYS A 52 -10.46 23.89 -16.18
C LYS A 52 -11.46 22.76 -16.38
N ILE A 53 -10.99 21.51 -16.27
CA ILE A 53 -11.83 20.30 -16.26
C ILE A 53 -12.78 20.39 -15.07
N LYS A 54 -14.09 20.41 -15.32
CA LYS A 54 -15.12 20.47 -14.28
C LYS A 54 -15.37 19.08 -13.71
N VAL A 55 -15.23 18.93 -12.39
CA VAL A 55 -15.58 17.70 -11.68
C VAL A 55 -16.91 17.89 -10.96
N ALA A 56 -17.87 17.00 -11.24
CA ALA A 56 -19.24 17.14 -10.71
C ALA A 56 -19.34 16.78 -9.23
N ASN A 57 -18.63 15.73 -8.80
CA ASN A 57 -18.73 15.20 -7.44
C ASN A 57 -17.56 15.65 -6.58
N LYS A 58 -17.82 15.79 -5.29
CA LYS A 58 -16.80 16.14 -4.30
C LYS A 58 -15.85 14.97 -4.07
N VAL A 59 -14.58 15.28 -3.84
CA VAL A 59 -13.56 14.31 -3.43
C VAL A 59 -13.09 14.63 -2.01
N VAL A 60 -12.92 13.60 -1.19
CA VAL A 60 -12.35 13.75 0.15
C VAL A 60 -10.84 13.85 0.05
N GLU A 61 -10.28 14.95 0.51
CA GLU A 61 -8.85 15.14 0.63
C GLU A 61 -8.43 14.94 2.09
N MET A 62 -7.46 14.06 2.30
CA MET A 62 -6.84 13.84 3.60
C MET A 62 -5.38 14.29 3.55
N ASP A 63 -5.07 15.42 4.18
CA ASP A 63 -3.69 15.90 4.28
C ASP A 63 -2.88 15.04 5.28
N GLY A 64 -1.58 15.27 5.37
CA GLY A 64 -0.68 14.43 6.13
C GLY A 64 0.49 15.17 6.76
N ASP A 65 1.60 14.46 6.89
CA ASP A 65 2.72 14.87 7.74
C ASP A 65 4.05 15.01 6.97
N GLU A 66 5.03 15.63 7.64
CA GLU A 66 6.44 15.72 7.24
C GLU A 66 6.66 16.18 5.79
N MET A 67 7.61 15.58 5.08
CA MET A 67 7.93 15.90 3.69
C MET A 67 6.76 15.66 2.75
N THR A 68 5.90 14.69 3.05
CA THR A 68 4.75 14.38 2.19
C THR A 68 3.73 15.50 2.19
N ARG A 69 3.49 16.17 3.32
CA ARG A 69 2.61 17.36 3.41
C ARG A 69 3.08 18.50 2.50
N ILE A 70 4.39 18.76 2.48
CA ILE A 70 4.99 19.81 1.62
C ILE A 70 4.79 19.47 0.15
N LEU A 71 5.12 18.24 -0.25
CA LEU A 71 4.96 17.78 -1.63
C LEU A 71 3.49 17.71 -2.05
N TRP A 72 2.59 17.39 -1.12
CA TRP A 72 1.15 17.34 -1.33
C TRP A 72 0.60 18.69 -1.79
N ALA A 73 0.97 19.77 -1.09
CA ALA A 73 0.63 21.13 -1.52
C ALA A 73 1.16 21.44 -2.93
N TRP A 74 2.42 21.09 -3.23
CA TRP A 74 3.00 21.35 -4.56
C TRP A 74 2.30 20.57 -5.67
N ILE A 75 1.92 19.32 -5.44
CA ILE A 75 1.16 18.52 -6.41
C ILE A 75 -0.16 19.21 -6.71
N LYS A 76 -0.91 19.61 -5.68
CA LYS A 76 -2.20 20.30 -5.83
C LYS A 76 -2.05 21.59 -6.62
N ASP A 77 -1.13 22.46 -6.20
CA ASP A 77 -0.99 23.81 -6.76
C ASP A 77 -0.40 23.82 -8.17
N LYS A 78 0.53 22.92 -8.47
CA LYS A 78 1.25 22.92 -9.76
C LYS A 78 0.67 21.97 -10.79
N LEU A 79 0.06 20.87 -10.35
CA LEU A 79 -0.33 19.77 -11.24
C LEU A 79 -1.85 19.52 -11.29
N ILE A 80 -2.61 19.93 -10.28
CA ILE A 80 -4.06 19.67 -10.22
C ILE A 80 -4.87 20.94 -10.47
N PHE A 81 -4.84 21.90 -9.55
CA PHE A 81 -5.70 23.08 -9.56
C PHE A 81 -5.55 24.04 -10.76
N PRO A 82 -4.40 24.11 -11.46
CA PRO A 82 -4.33 24.87 -12.70
C PRO A 82 -5.20 24.29 -13.82
N TYR A 83 -5.48 22.98 -13.77
CA TYR A 83 -6.12 22.24 -14.87
C TYR A 83 -7.50 21.66 -14.49
N VAL A 84 -7.78 21.46 -13.21
CA VAL A 84 -8.99 20.80 -12.71
C VAL A 84 -9.71 21.71 -11.70
N ASP A 85 -11.02 21.89 -11.89
CA ASP A 85 -11.92 22.50 -10.92
C ASP A 85 -12.55 21.37 -10.10
N LEU A 86 -11.96 21.11 -8.94
CA LEU A 86 -12.24 19.95 -8.10
C LEU A 86 -12.89 20.41 -6.79
N PRO A 87 -14.18 20.09 -6.54
CA PRO A 87 -14.78 20.29 -5.23
C PRO A 87 -14.13 19.35 -4.21
N ILE A 88 -13.62 19.90 -3.11
CA ILE A 88 -12.88 19.13 -2.10
C ILE A 88 -13.57 19.22 -0.74
N ALA A 89 -13.75 18.07 -0.08
CA ALA A 89 -13.96 18.00 1.37
C ALA A 89 -12.60 17.78 2.03
N TYR A 90 -12.06 18.81 2.66
CA TYR A 90 -10.71 18.79 3.21
C TYR A 90 -10.72 18.34 4.68
N TYR A 91 -9.84 17.39 4.99
CA TYR A 91 -9.58 16.91 6.34
C TYR A 91 -8.08 16.88 6.59
N ASP A 92 -7.62 17.53 7.64
CA ASP A 92 -6.21 17.52 8.02
C ASP A 92 -5.93 16.32 8.95
N LEU A 93 -5.27 15.28 8.42
CA LEU A 93 -4.86 14.13 9.22
C LEU A 93 -3.42 14.26 9.73
N GLY A 94 -2.85 15.46 9.69
CA GLY A 94 -1.59 15.77 10.36
C GLY A 94 -1.66 15.40 11.85
N ILE A 95 -0.53 14.97 12.41
CA ILE A 95 -0.48 14.44 13.78
C ILE A 95 -0.97 15.45 14.82
N GLU A 96 -0.69 16.73 14.62
CA GLU A 96 -1.13 17.81 15.52
C GLU A 96 -2.65 17.99 15.50
N GLU A 97 -3.29 17.93 14.32
CA GLU A 97 -4.74 18.06 14.21
C GLU A 97 -5.46 16.82 14.75
N ARG A 98 -4.91 15.63 14.48
CA ARG A 98 -5.41 14.40 15.10
C ARG A 98 -5.31 14.47 16.61
N ASP A 99 -4.19 14.92 17.16
CA ASP A 99 -4.08 15.09 18.61
C ASP A 99 -5.06 16.13 19.16
N ARG A 100 -5.19 17.29 18.50
CA ARG A 100 -6.11 18.36 18.88
C ARG A 100 -7.56 17.87 18.94
N THR A 101 -7.99 17.08 17.96
CA THR A 101 -9.37 16.58 17.82
C THR A 101 -9.64 15.26 18.54
N ASN A 102 -8.65 14.72 19.27
CA ASN A 102 -8.71 13.38 19.86
C ASN A 102 -9.03 12.30 18.80
N ASP A 103 -8.36 12.40 17.65
CA ASP A 103 -8.48 11.56 16.46
C ASP A 103 -9.87 11.51 15.80
N LYS A 104 -10.79 12.41 16.18
CA LYS A 104 -12.12 12.52 15.57
C LYS A 104 -12.05 12.84 14.08
N VAL A 105 -11.10 13.69 13.66
CA VAL A 105 -10.92 14.07 12.24
C VAL A 105 -10.70 12.84 11.33
N THR A 106 -10.05 11.79 11.85
CA THR A 106 -9.82 10.53 11.13
C THR A 106 -11.10 9.73 10.94
N ILE A 107 -12.04 9.81 11.88
CA ILE A 107 -13.35 9.14 11.79
C ILE A 107 -14.24 9.92 10.81
N GLU A 108 -14.32 11.23 10.98
CA GLU A 108 -15.10 12.13 10.13
C GLU A 108 -14.67 12.04 8.66
N CYS A 109 -13.37 11.93 8.38
CA CYS A 109 -12.91 11.77 7.00
C CYS A 109 -13.32 10.41 6.41
N ALA A 110 -13.36 9.34 7.21
CA ALA A 110 -13.80 8.03 6.75
C ALA A 110 -15.31 8.01 6.44
N GLU A 111 -16.13 8.66 7.27
CA GLU A 111 -17.57 8.86 7.02
C GLU A 111 -17.79 9.68 5.74
N ALA A 112 -17.01 10.74 5.54
CA ALA A 112 -17.07 11.53 4.31
C ALA A 112 -16.70 10.72 3.06
N ILE A 113 -15.78 9.76 3.16
CA ILE A 113 -15.47 8.86 2.04
C ILE A 113 -16.64 7.92 1.75
N GLN A 114 -17.36 7.46 2.78
CA GLN A 114 -18.58 6.66 2.56
C GLN A 114 -19.68 7.47 1.86
N GLU A 115 -19.79 8.77 2.14
CA GLU A 115 -20.74 9.67 1.48
C GLU A 115 -20.32 10.01 0.04
N HIS A 116 -19.05 10.33 -0.17
CA HIS A 116 -18.54 10.87 -1.44
C HIS A 116 -17.83 9.84 -2.34
N ASN A 117 -17.69 8.59 -1.88
CA ASN A 117 -17.09 7.42 -2.53
C ASN A 117 -15.58 7.49 -2.84
N VAL A 118 -15.01 8.68 -2.99
CA VAL A 118 -13.61 8.87 -3.40
C VAL A 118 -12.84 9.67 -2.36
N GLY A 119 -11.76 9.08 -1.87
CA GLY A 119 -10.79 9.74 -0.99
C GLY A 119 -9.37 9.68 -1.54
N ILE A 120 -8.61 10.76 -1.38
CA ILE A 120 -7.20 10.84 -1.74
C ILE A 120 -6.41 11.26 -0.49
N LYS A 121 -5.40 10.46 -0.13
CA LYS A 121 -4.73 10.56 1.17
C LYS A 121 -3.23 10.75 1.05
N CYS A 122 -2.73 11.76 1.76
CA CYS A 122 -1.31 11.96 2.03
C CYS A 122 -0.80 11.01 3.13
N ALA A 123 0.51 10.72 3.14
CA ALA A 123 1.10 9.88 4.18
C ALA A 123 1.04 10.59 5.54
N THR A 124 0.81 9.81 6.59
CA THR A 124 0.57 10.30 7.96
C THR A 124 1.42 9.52 8.95
N ILE A 125 1.90 10.20 9.99
CA ILE A 125 2.62 9.59 11.11
C ILE A 125 1.70 8.61 11.85
N THR A 126 2.19 7.43 12.18
CA THR A 126 1.58 6.60 13.24
C THR A 126 2.53 6.68 14.43
N PRO A 127 2.14 7.35 15.53
CA PRO A 127 3.09 7.68 16.58
C PRO A 127 3.53 6.42 17.34
N ASP A 128 4.82 6.33 17.60
CA ASP A 128 5.41 5.47 18.62
C ASP A 128 5.77 6.30 19.86
N GLN A 129 6.44 5.69 20.85
CA GLN A 129 6.83 6.39 22.07
C GLN A 129 7.70 7.63 21.80
N ALA A 130 8.60 7.57 20.83
CA ALA A 130 9.47 8.69 20.47
C ALA A 130 8.66 9.83 19.84
N ARG A 131 7.69 9.52 18.97
CA ARG A 131 6.80 10.53 18.38
C ARG A 131 5.85 11.16 19.42
N VAL A 132 5.41 10.41 20.42
CA VAL A 132 4.62 10.96 21.54
C VAL A 132 5.41 12.03 22.28
N GLU A 133 6.68 11.79 22.55
CA GLU A 133 7.57 12.75 23.22
C GLU A 133 7.90 13.95 22.33
N GLU A 134 8.22 13.71 21.05
CA GLU A 134 8.57 14.75 20.07
C GLU A 134 7.44 15.76 19.87
N PHE A 135 6.21 15.28 19.68
CA PHE A 135 5.03 16.11 19.40
C PHE A 135 4.21 16.44 20.65
N LYS A 136 4.60 15.94 21.83
CA LYS A 136 3.88 16.10 23.10
C LYS A 136 2.41 15.66 23.00
N LEU A 137 2.20 14.49 22.42
CA LEU A 137 0.86 13.96 22.15
C LEU A 137 0.15 13.58 23.45
N LYS A 138 -1.18 13.73 23.48
CA LYS A 138 -2.04 13.31 24.60
C LYS A 138 -1.97 11.80 24.82
N GLU A 139 -1.92 11.04 23.73
CA GLU A 139 -1.78 9.59 23.75
C GLU A 139 -1.14 9.05 22.46
N MET A 140 -0.82 7.76 22.45
CA MET A 140 -0.30 7.06 21.29
C MET A 140 -1.46 6.71 20.34
N TRP A 141 -1.86 7.67 19.50
CA TRP A 141 -2.95 7.52 18.55
C TRP A 141 -2.77 6.33 17.61
N LYS A 142 -3.89 5.69 17.24
CA LYS A 142 -3.90 4.59 16.27
C LYS A 142 -3.52 5.09 14.88
N SER A 143 -3.12 4.15 14.01
CA SER A 143 -2.81 4.49 12.62
C SER A 143 -4.07 4.97 11.89
N PRO A 144 -4.06 6.18 11.26
CA PRO A 144 -5.20 6.65 10.48
C PRO A 144 -5.57 5.70 9.35
N ASN A 145 -4.57 5.07 8.73
CA ASN A 145 -4.79 4.07 7.69
C ASN A 145 -5.56 2.85 8.22
N GLY A 146 -5.30 2.44 9.47
CA GLY A 146 -6.00 1.34 10.11
C GLY A 146 -7.46 1.70 10.42
N THR A 147 -7.68 2.89 10.98
CA THR A 147 -9.03 3.42 11.28
C THR A 147 -9.88 3.51 10.01
N ILE A 148 -9.38 4.17 8.96
CA ILE A 148 -10.10 4.33 7.70
C ILE A 148 -10.41 2.97 7.05
N ARG A 149 -9.44 2.06 6.95
CA ARG A 149 -9.67 0.71 6.39
C ARG A 149 -10.70 -0.08 7.20
N ASN A 150 -10.70 0.05 8.52
CA ASN A 150 -11.65 -0.64 9.37
C ASN A 150 -13.09 -0.15 9.17
N MET A 151 -13.27 1.12 8.84
CA MET A 151 -14.58 1.73 8.57
C MET A 151 -15.07 1.47 7.15
N LEU A 152 -14.16 1.50 6.17
CA LEU A 152 -14.51 1.28 4.76
C LEU A 152 -14.62 -0.20 4.39
N ASP A 153 -13.88 -1.08 5.07
CA ASP A 153 -13.62 -2.46 4.65
C ASP A 153 -13.00 -2.54 3.24
N GLY A 154 -12.62 -3.75 2.80
CA GLY A 154 -12.27 -4.02 1.40
C GLY A 154 -10.81 -4.38 1.15
N THR A 155 -10.35 -4.06 -0.06
CA THR A 155 -9.11 -4.59 -0.64
C THR A 155 -8.16 -3.46 -1.00
N VAL A 156 -6.92 -3.55 -0.52
CA VAL A 156 -5.86 -2.60 -0.89
C VAL A 156 -5.02 -3.19 -2.01
N PHE A 157 -5.17 -2.65 -3.21
CA PHE A 157 -4.32 -3.01 -4.35
C PHE A 157 -3.04 -2.18 -4.34
N ARG A 158 -1.88 -2.85 -4.47
CA ARG A 158 -0.56 -2.22 -4.59
C ARG A 158 0.08 -2.64 -5.90
N ALA A 159 0.33 -1.69 -6.78
CA ALA A 159 0.98 -1.90 -8.07
C ALA A 159 2.27 -1.06 -8.16
N PRO A 160 3.36 -1.59 -8.74
CA PRO A 160 4.57 -0.82 -8.99
C PRO A 160 4.37 0.12 -10.19
N ILE A 161 4.98 1.30 -10.13
CA ILE A 161 5.18 2.16 -11.29
C ILE A 161 6.48 1.73 -11.97
N ILE A 162 6.39 1.13 -13.15
CA ILE A 162 7.56 0.61 -13.88
C ILE A 162 8.18 1.73 -14.71
N ILE A 163 9.47 1.97 -14.52
CA ILE A 163 10.26 2.93 -15.29
C ILE A 163 11.34 2.15 -16.04
N SER A 164 11.40 2.31 -17.36
CA SER A 164 12.23 1.49 -18.25
C SER A 164 13.74 1.51 -17.92
N ASN A 165 14.23 2.63 -17.39
CA ASN A 165 15.63 2.83 -17.02
C ASN A 165 15.96 2.55 -15.55
N VAL A 166 14.99 2.08 -14.74
CA VAL A 166 15.22 1.68 -13.36
C VAL A 166 15.33 0.15 -13.30
N PRO A 167 16.52 -0.41 -12.99
CA PRO A 167 16.69 -1.85 -12.85
C PRO A 167 15.84 -2.41 -11.71
N ARG A 168 15.35 -3.64 -11.90
CA ARG A 168 14.54 -4.34 -10.89
C ARG A 168 15.41 -5.30 -10.09
N LEU A 169 15.05 -5.49 -8.82
CA LEU A 169 15.73 -6.40 -7.92
C LEU A 169 15.72 -7.84 -8.43
N VAL A 170 14.59 -8.27 -8.99
CA VAL A 170 14.45 -9.54 -9.71
C VAL A 170 14.42 -9.23 -11.21
N PRO A 171 15.52 -9.46 -11.96
CA PRO A 171 15.62 -9.03 -13.36
C PRO A 171 14.56 -9.67 -14.28
N GLY A 172 14.11 -10.89 -13.94
CA GLY A 172 13.10 -11.63 -14.69
C GLY A 172 11.70 -11.00 -14.67
N TRP A 173 11.40 -10.12 -13.70
CA TRP A 173 10.10 -9.48 -13.56
C TRP A 173 9.87 -8.38 -14.62
N LYS A 174 9.57 -8.79 -15.84
CA LYS A 174 9.32 -7.86 -16.97
C LYS A 174 7.96 -7.16 -16.92
N LYS A 175 6.97 -7.72 -16.22
CA LYS A 175 5.60 -7.18 -16.07
C LYS A 175 5.34 -6.79 -14.61
N PRO A 176 4.46 -5.80 -14.35
CA PRO A 176 4.10 -5.43 -12.99
C PRO A 176 3.43 -6.60 -12.26
N ILE A 177 3.56 -6.58 -10.95
CA ILE A 177 2.91 -7.52 -10.04
C ILE A 177 2.02 -6.68 -9.13
N ILE A 178 0.74 -7.02 -9.05
CA ILE A 178 -0.23 -6.28 -8.25
C ILE A 178 -0.63 -7.14 -7.04
N ILE A 179 -0.43 -6.61 -5.84
CA ILE A 179 -0.86 -7.27 -4.61
C ILE A 179 -2.25 -6.75 -4.22
N GLY A 180 -3.27 -7.60 -4.26
CA GLY A 180 -4.54 -7.35 -3.57
C GLY A 180 -4.43 -7.82 -2.12
N ARG A 181 -4.36 -6.90 -1.17
CA ARG A 181 -4.29 -7.22 0.27
C ARG A 181 -5.68 -7.13 0.89
N HIS A 182 -6.10 -8.17 1.61
CA HIS A 182 -7.31 -8.13 2.43
C HIS A 182 -7.08 -7.18 3.63
N ALA A 183 -7.90 -6.14 3.74
CA ALA A 183 -7.68 -5.07 4.73
C ALA A 183 -8.57 -5.22 5.98
N HIS A 184 -8.94 -6.45 6.34
CA HIS A 184 -9.89 -6.71 7.42
C HIS A 184 -9.44 -7.84 8.36
N ALA A 185 -9.47 -7.55 9.67
CA ALA A 185 -9.30 -8.47 10.77
C ALA A 185 -7.95 -9.22 10.82
N ASP A 186 -7.95 -10.54 11.03
CA ASP A 186 -6.75 -11.36 11.24
C ASP A 186 -5.80 -10.76 12.30
N GLN A 187 -4.49 -10.72 12.05
CA GLN A 187 -3.54 -10.15 13.01
C GLN A 187 -3.79 -8.66 13.26
N TYR A 188 -4.50 -7.94 12.40
CA TYR A 188 -4.79 -6.52 12.57
C TYR A 188 -5.97 -6.25 13.53
N LYS A 189 -6.79 -7.26 13.85
CA LYS A 189 -7.84 -7.19 14.90
C LYS A 189 -7.74 -8.38 15.85
N ASN A 190 -6.59 -8.49 16.51
CA ASN A 190 -6.32 -9.56 17.44
C ASN A 190 -6.61 -9.17 18.90
N LYS A 191 -6.68 -10.19 19.76
CA LYS A 191 -6.53 -10.06 21.22
C LYS A 191 -5.45 -11.00 21.67
N SER A 192 -4.52 -10.52 22.50
CA SER A 192 -3.41 -11.30 23.01
C SER A 192 -3.34 -11.26 24.53
N LEU A 193 -2.72 -12.29 25.10
CA LEU A 193 -2.42 -12.40 26.53
C LEU A 193 -0.97 -12.80 26.70
N VAL A 194 -0.30 -12.20 27.68
CA VAL A 194 0.95 -12.74 28.24
C VAL A 194 0.55 -13.66 29.39
N ILE A 195 0.98 -14.90 29.33
CA ILE A 195 0.73 -15.92 30.35
C ILE A 195 1.94 -15.93 31.27
N GLU A 196 1.77 -15.60 32.54
CA GLU A 196 2.89 -15.51 33.50
C GLU A 196 3.04 -16.80 34.34
N GLU A 197 2.01 -17.63 34.42
CA GLU A 197 1.97 -18.85 35.25
C GLU A 197 1.33 -20.04 34.50
N PRO A 198 1.52 -21.29 34.97
CA PRO A 198 0.90 -22.47 34.36
C PRO A 198 -0.63 -22.38 34.32
N GLY A 199 -1.25 -22.86 33.23
CA GLY A 199 -2.71 -22.83 33.07
C GLY A 199 -3.18 -23.24 31.68
N THR A 200 -4.48 -23.47 31.52
CA THR A 200 -5.10 -23.91 30.26
C THR A 200 -5.60 -22.72 29.44
N PHE A 201 -5.24 -22.68 28.16
CA PHE A 201 -5.79 -21.72 27.19
C PHE A 201 -6.83 -22.40 26.31
N GLU A 202 -8.03 -21.84 26.27
CA GLU A 202 -9.15 -22.32 25.47
C GLU A 202 -9.68 -21.22 24.53
N ILE A 203 -10.16 -21.63 23.36
CA ILE A 203 -10.95 -20.78 22.47
C ILE A 203 -12.42 -21.16 22.59
N CYS A 204 -13.27 -20.18 22.89
CA CYS A 204 -14.69 -20.39 23.13
C CYS A 204 -15.56 -19.47 22.27
N PHE A 205 -16.65 -20.01 21.74
CA PHE A 205 -17.69 -19.27 21.05
C PHE A 205 -19.06 -19.51 21.69
N THR A 206 -19.77 -18.43 22.02
CA THR A 206 -21.12 -18.48 22.58
C THR A 206 -22.10 -17.97 21.53
N PRO A 207 -22.96 -18.82 20.95
CA PRO A 207 -23.98 -18.37 20.01
C PRO A 207 -24.92 -17.36 20.67
N LYS A 208 -25.29 -16.31 19.95
CA LYS A 208 -26.23 -15.30 20.45
C LYS A 208 -27.56 -15.97 20.83
N GLY A 209 -28.04 -15.72 22.05
CA GLY A 209 -29.27 -16.31 22.57
C GLY A 209 -29.13 -17.74 23.12
N SER A 210 -27.92 -18.30 23.13
CA SER A 210 -27.62 -19.58 23.78
C SER A 210 -26.73 -19.37 25.01
N THR A 211 -26.94 -20.18 26.03
CA THR A 211 -26.03 -20.32 27.18
C THR A 211 -24.93 -21.36 26.93
N GLU A 212 -25.07 -22.16 25.87
CA GLU A 212 -24.12 -23.22 25.52
C GLU A 212 -22.86 -22.62 24.87
N ARG A 213 -21.71 -22.82 25.53
CA ARG A 213 -20.40 -22.40 25.03
C ARG A 213 -19.74 -23.53 24.25
N LYS A 214 -19.31 -23.24 23.02
CA LYS A 214 -18.48 -24.13 22.21
C LYS A 214 -17.02 -23.81 22.47
N CYS A 215 -16.40 -24.53 23.39
CA CYS A 215 -14.99 -24.35 23.77
C CYS A 215 -14.09 -25.45 23.18
N ARG A 216 -12.84 -25.10 22.90
CA ARG A 216 -11.77 -26.03 22.53
C ARG A 216 -10.50 -25.61 23.23
N THR A 217 -9.86 -26.54 23.92
CA THR A 217 -8.51 -26.36 24.45
C THR A 217 -7.54 -26.16 23.29
N VAL A 218 -6.75 -25.09 23.38
CA VAL A 218 -5.70 -24.76 22.42
C VAL A 218 -4.36 -25.30 22.93
N PHE A 219 -4.03 -25.03 24.18
CA PHE A 219 -2.77 -25.46 24.80
C PHE A 219 -2.84 -25.42 26.33
N ASP A 220 -2.10 -26.31 26.98
CA ASP A 220 -1.85 -26.30 28.43
C ASP A 220 -0.45 -25.76 28.71
N PHE A 221 -0.38 -24.56 29.27
CA PHE A 221 0.87 -23.89 29.62
C PHE A 221 1.46 -24.48 30.90
N ASN A 222 2.73 -24.87 30.86
CA ASN A 222 3.51 -25.28 32.03
C ASN A 222 4.35 -24.14 32.63
N GLY A 223 4.19 -22.91 32.12
CA GLY A 223 4.97 -21.75 32.51
C GLY A 223 4.74 -20.58 31.54
N ARG A 224 5.62 -19.57 31.61
CA ARG A 224 5.45 -18.30 30.88
C ARG A 224 5.29 -18.50 29.37
N GLY A 225 4.32 -17.80 28.78
CA GLY A 225 4.02 -17.90 27.35
C GLY A 225 3.18 -16.74 26.82
N VAL A 226 2.69 -16.88 25.60
CA VAL A 226 1.81 -15.90 24.96
C VAL A 226 0.68 -16.61 24.22
N ALA A 227 -0.50 -16.00 24.22
CA ALA A 227 -1.68 -16.47 23.50
C ALA A 227 -2.23 -15.37 22.58
N LEU A 228 -2.82 -15.78 21.45
CA LEU A 228 -3.37 -14.88 20.44
C LEU A 228 -4.69 -15.44 19.89
N GLY A 229 -5.72 -14.60 19.88
CA GLY A 229 -6.98 -14.84 19.18
C GLY A 229 -7.16 -13.85 18.03
N MET A 230 -7.57 -14.36 16.87
CA MET A 230 -7.94 -13.56 15.70
C MET A 230 -9.18 -14.15 15.02
N TYR A 231 -9.79 -13.39 14.12
CA TYR A 231 -11.01 -13.79 13.43
C TYR A 231 -11.09 -13.16 12.04
N ASN A 232 -11.95 -13.71 11.21
CA ASN A 232 -12.44 -13.05 10.01
C ASN A 232 -13.93 -13.37 9.81
N THR A 233 -14.56 -12.78 8.79
CA THR A 233 -15.98 -13.00 8.50
C THR A 233 -16.19 -13.37 7.04
N GLU A 234 -17.14 -14.25 6.77
CA GLU A 234 -17.48 -14.67 5.41
C GLU A 234 -17.82 -13.47 4.51
N LYS A 235 -18.58 -12.50 5.04
CA LYS A 235 -18.95 -11.29 4.31
C LYS A 235 -17.71 -10.54 3.79
N SER A 236 -16.71 -10.33 4.63
CA SER A 236 -15.50 -9.61 4.23
C SER A 236 -14.64 -10.45 3.27
N ILE A 237 -14.55 -11.77 3.48
CA ILE A 237 -13.83 -12.68 2.57
C ILE A 237 -14.46 -12.69 1.17
N ARG A 238 -15.80 -12.74 1.08
CA ARG A 238 -16.52 -12.65 -0.20
C ARG A 238 -16.25 -11.31 -0.89
N GLY A 239 -16.34 -10.20 -0.15
CA GLY A 239 -16.02 -8.87 -0.68
C GLY A 239 -14.59 -8.77 -1.22
N PHE A 240 -13.63 -9.36 -0.50
CA PHE A 240 -12.23 -9.47 -0.95
C PHE A 240 -12.09 -10.27 -2.24
N ALA A 241 -12.77 -11.42 -2.34
CA ALA A 241 -12.76 -12.26 -3.55
C ALA A 241 -13.33 -11.51 -4.77
N TYR A 242 -14.52 -10.90 -4.63
CA TYR A 242 -15.13 -10.11 -5.72
C TYR A 242 -14.21 -9.00 -6.21
N ALA A 243 -13.64 -8.22 -5.28
CA ALA A 243 -12.72 -7.15 -5.63
C ALA A 243 -11.51 -7.69 -6.42
N CYS A 244 -10.92 -8.80 -5.98
CA CYS A 244 -9.77 -9.41 -6.66
C CYS A 244 -10.11 -9.93 -8.06
N PHE A 245 -11.24 -10.63 -8.23
CA PHE A 245 -11.65 -11.14 -9.55
C PHE A 245 -11.98 -10.01 -10.54
N GLN A 246 -12.75 -9.01 -10.10
CA GLN A 246 -13.11 -7.85 -10.92
C GLN A 246 -11.86 -7.06 -11.33
N TYR A 247 -10.95 -6.84 -10.38
CA TYR A 247 -9.71 -6.11 -10.64
C TYR A 247 -8.79 -6.88 -11.59
N ALA A 248 -8.64 -8.19 -11.41
CA ALA A 248 -7.85 -9.04 -12.29
C ALA A 248 -8.37 -9.03 -13.74
N LEU A 249 -9.70 -9.12 -13.93
CA LEU A 249 -10.33 -8.96 -15.25
C LEU A 249 -10.08 -7.59 -15.86
N ALA A 250 -10.27 -6.52 -15.07
CA ALA A 250 -10.05 -5.15 -15.53
C ALA A 250 -8.59 -4.90 -15.95
N GLN A 251 -7.63 -5.55 -15.30
CA GLN A 251 -6.21 -5.46 -15.64
C GLN A 251 -5.76 -6.46 -16.71
N GLY A 252 -6.61 -7.42 -17.11
CA GLY A 252 -6.22 -8.48 -18.03
C GLY A 252 -5.12 -9.38 -17.46
N MET A 253 -5.16 -9.68 -16.15
CA MET A 253 -4.15 -10.46 -15.44
C MET A 253 -4.77 -11.73 -14.85
N PRO A 254 -4.07 -12.88 -14.85
CA PRO A 254 -4.51 -14.04 -14.05
C PRO A 254 -4.55 -13.67 -12.56
N LEU A 255 -5.30 -14.47 -11.79
CA LEU A 255 -5.41 -14.27 -10.35
C LEU A 255 -4.85 -15.48 -9.61
N TYR A 256 -4.05 -15.23 -8.59
CA TYR A 256 -3.63 -16.24 -7.63
C TYR A 256 -4.28 -15.97 -6.28
N MET A 257 -4.41 -16.96 -5.42
CA MET A 257 -4.76 -16.70 -4.02
C MET A 257 -3.99 -17.67 -3.16
N SER A 258 -3.30 -17.16 -2.16
CA SER A 258 -2.36 -17.94 -1.36
C SER A 258 -2.81 -18.04 0.08
N THR A 259 -2.79 -19.26 0.62
CA THR A 259 -3.07 -19.52 2.05
C THR A 259 -2.15 -20.61 2.59
N LYS A 260 -2.28 -20.94 3.87
CA LYS A 260 -1.69 -22.14 4.49
C LYS A 260 -2.78 -23.11 4.95
N ASN A 261 -3.78 -23.37 4.09
CA ASN A 261 -4.94 -24.23 4.41
C ASN A 261 -4.60 -25.70 4.75
N THR A 262 -3.40 -26.20 4.44
CA THR A 262 -2.95 -27.52 4.92
C THR A 262 -2.72 -27.54 6.44
N ILE A 263 -2.37 -26.39 7.03
CA ILE A 263 -2.15 -26.18 8.46
C ILE A 263 -3.40 -25.59 9.09
N LEU A 264 -3.88 -24.45 8.58
CA LEU A 264 -5.07 -23.76 9.06
C LEU A 264 -6.34 -24.29 8.37
N LYS A 265 -6.59 -25.60 8.53
CA LYS A 265 -7.62 -26.35 7.76
C LYS A 265 -9.00 -25.71 7.73
N LYS A 266 -9.45 -25.14 8.84
CA LYS A 266 -10.77 -24.50 8.93
C LYS A 266 -10.72 -23.01 8.57
N TYR A 267 -9.73 -22.29 9.06
CA TYR A 267 -9.64 -20.84 8.90
C TYR A 267 -9.31 -20.48 7.44
N ASP A 268 -8.16 -20.93 6.94
CA ASP A 268 -7.73 -20.71 5.56
C ASP A 268 -8.50 -21.57 4.56
N GLY A 269 -9.07 -22.69 5.02
CA GLY A 269 -10.00 -23.49 4.22
C GLY A 269 -11.20 -22.67 3.78
N MET A 270 -11.76 -21.86 4.68
CA MET A 270 -12.88 -20.98 4.36
C MET A 270 -12.55 -19.96 3.26
N PHE A 271 -11.35 -19.36 3.29
CA PHE A 271 -10.90 -18.47 2.21
C PHE A 271 -10.83 -19.20 0.88
N LYS A 272 -10.20 -20.37 0.84
CA LYS A 272 -10.10 -21.20 -0.35
C LYS A 272 -11.48 -21.56 -0.91
N ASP A 273 -12.37 -22.03 -0.05
CA ASP A 273 -13.69 -22.51 -0.46
C ASP A 273 -14.54 -21.36 -1.01
N VAL A 274 -14.53 -20.19 -0.34
CA VAL A 274 -15.27 -18.99 -0.80
C VAL A 274 -14.75 -18.49 -2.14
N PHE A 275 -13.43 -18.39 -2.32
CA PHE A 275 -12.86 -17.95 -3.59
C PHE A 275 -13.19 -18.92 -4.73
N ASN A 276 -13.08 -20.22 -4.49
CA ASN A 276 -13.41 -21.24 -5.48
C ASN A 276 -14.89 -21.20 -5.86
N GLU A 277 -15.77 -21.05 -4.86
CA GLU A 277 -17.22 -20.95 -5.07
C GLU A 277 -17.56 -19.76 -5.98
N ILE A 278 -17.03 -18.57 -5.67
CA ILE A 278 -17.28 -17.34 -6.44
C ILE A 278 -16.69 -17.48 -7.85
N TYR A 279 -15.49 -18.03 -7.99
CA TYR A 279 -14.87 -18.24 -9.29
C TYR A 279 -15.72 -19.13 -10.19
N GLU A 280 -16.07 -20.32 -9.71
CA GLU A 280 -16.82 -21.32 -10.49
C GLU A 280 -18.22 -20.83 -10.85
N LYS A 281 -18.89 -20.11 -9.95
CA LYS A 281 -20.26 -19.62 -10.18
C LYS A 281 -20.32 -18.39 -11.10
N GLU A 282 -19.38 -17.46 -10.98
CA GLU A 282 -19.57 -16.10 -11.54
C GLU A 282 -18.46 -15.63 -12.48
N PHE A 283 -17.22 -16.08 -12.29
CA PHE A 283 -16.06 -15.49 -12.98
C PHE A 283 -15.38 -16.41 -13.99
N LYS A 284 -15.54 -17.74 -13.87
CA LYS A 284 -14.84 -18.72 -14.71
C LYS A 284 -15.01 -18.48 -16.21
N GLN A 285 -16.25 -18.32 -16.67
CA GLN A 285 -16.53 -18.05 -18.09
C GLN A 285 -15.90 -16.74 -18.59
N GLN A 286 -15.87 -15.71 -17.73
CA GLN A 286 -15.29 -14.41 -18.06
C GLN A 286 -13.76 -14.50 -18.18
N PHE A 287 -13.12 -15.22 -17.24
CA PHE A 287 -11.68 -15.48 -17.25
C PHE A 287 -11.27 -16.31 -18.46
N GLU A 288 -11.96 -17.42 -18.73
CA GLU A 288 -11.69 -18.29 -19.88
C GLU A 288 -11.82 -17.54 -21.20
N LYS A 289 -12.86 -16.71 -21.36
CA LYS A 289 -13.04 -15.85 -22.54
C LYS A 289 -11.90 -14.84 -22.71
N ALA A 290 -11.33 -14.36 -21.62
CA ALA A 290 -10.19 -13.45 -21.62
C ALA A 290 -8.82 -14.16 -21.72
N GLY A 291 -8.79 -15.49 -21.75
CA GLY A 291 -7.54 -16.28 -21.72
C GLY A 291 -6.80 -16.19 -20.38
N LEU A 292 -7.54 -15.90 -19.30
CA LEU A 292 -7.04 -15.78 -17.93
C LEU A 292 -7.45 -17.01 -17.10
N TRP A 293 -6.84 -17.16 -15.94
CA TRP A 293 -7.17 -18.23 -14.98
C TRP A 293 -7.11 -17.71 -13.55
N TYR A 294 -7.72 -18.48 -12.65
CA TYR A 294 -7.57 -18.34 -11.22
C TYR A 294 -6.97 -19.61 -10.63
N GLU A 295 -6.03 -19.47 -9.70
CA GLU A 295 -5.41 -20.61 -9.02
C GLU A 295 -5.20 -20.33 -7.52
N HIS A 296 -5.64 -21.26 -6.68
CA HIS A 296 -5.24 -21.31 -5.27
C HIS A 296 -3.89 -22.00 -5.12
N ARG A 297 -2.98 -21.43 -4.33
CA ARG A 297 -1.69 -22.03 -3.98
C ARG A 297 -1.41 -21.99 -2.49
N LEU A 298 -0.51 -22.86 -2.04
CA LEU A 298 0.07 -22.69 -0.71
C LEU A 298 1.06 -21.52 -0.72
N ILE A 299 1.07 -20.72 0.35
CA ILE A 299 1.86 -19.48 0.42
C ILE A 299 3.36 -19.70 0.21
N ASP A 300 3.91 -20.82 0.68
CA ASP A 300 5.30 -21.21 0.48
C ASP A 300 5.62 -21.54 -0.97
N ASP A 301 4.76 -22.29 -1.65
CA ASP A 301 4.90 -22.55 -3.09
C ASP A 301 4.71 -21.28 -3.93
N MET A 302 3.75 -20.44 -3.52
CA MET A 302 3.50 -19.15 -4.13
C MET A 302 4.78 -18.30 -4.10
N VAL A 303 5.38 -18.06 -2.93
CA VAL A 303 6.58 -17.22 -2.83
C VAL A 303 7.77 -17.83 -3.59
N HIS A 304 7.93 -19.16 -3.54
CA HIS A 304 8.99 -19.84 -4.29
C HIS A 304 8.85 -19.65 -5.80
N THR A 305 7.67 -19.94 -6.34
CA THR A 305 7.36 -19.76 -7.77
C THR A 305 7.62 -18.31 -8.19
N HIS A 306 7.27 -17.33 -7.35
CA HIS A 306 7.37 -15.91 -7.70
C HIS A 306 8.77 -15.31 -7.69
N THR A 307 9.71 -15.94 -7.01
CA THR A 307 11.14 -15.58 -7.16
C THR A 307 11.68 -15.99 -8.54
N HIS A 308 10.99 -16.87 -9.25
CA HIS A 308 11.39 -17.43 -10.54
C HIS A 308 10.45 -17.02 -11.70
N THR A 309 9.21 -16.62 -11.44
CA THR A 309 8.20 -16.17 -12.43
C THR A 309 7.24 -15.09 -11.87
N HIS A 310 6.43 -14.48 -12.73
CA HIS A 310 5.64 -13.26 -12.45
C HIS A 310 4.36 -13.53 -11.64
N MET A 311 4.06 -12.67 -10.62
CA MET A 311 2.74 -12.41 -9.97
C MET A 311 2.47 -12.80 -8.48
N LEU A 312 2.97 -12.05 -7.50
CA LEU A 312 2.68 -12.23 -6.05
C LEU A 312 1.24 -11.89 -5.60
N ILE A 313 0.75 -12.64 -4.58
CA ILE A 313 -0.36 -12.30 -3.66
C ILE A 313 0.04 -12.73 -2.23
N HIS A 314 -0.35 -11.94 -1.22
CA HIS A 314 -0.11 -12.21 0.22
C HIS A 314 -1.42 -12.02 1.02
N GLY A 315 -1.60 -12.92 2.00
CA GLY A 315 -2.73 -12.98 2.95
C GLY A 315 -2.91 -11.78 3.84
#